data_AF-A0AAV7WL40-F1
#
_entry.id   AF-A0AAV7WL40-F1
#
_cell.length_a   1.000
_cell.length_b   1.000
_cell.length_c   1.000
_cell.angle_alpha   90.00
_cell.angle_beta   90.00
_cell.angle_gamma   90.00
#
_symmetry.space_group_name_H-M   'P 1'
#
loop_
_entity.id
_entity.type
_entity.pdbx_description
1 polymer ?
#
loop_
_entity_poly.entity_id
_entity_poly.type
_entity_poly.pdbx_seq_one_letter_code
_entity_poly.pdbx_strand_id
1 'polypeptide(L)'
;MRELHFAHHSDTFLDKLDLILQEIQDSRTAIEKRLGAITTNISFLKDDQCKLVDRVKMTLSTLSPGHGERSAQIAQLQQPVDQLQDPAEDKEERACKSNVRIVWLLEGMEGSNATQYVKDWLCRVVALTGGLPSKRLRGSTRSPLENLYL
;
A
#
# COMPACT_ATOMS: atom_id res chain seq x y z
N MET A 1 84.37 17.14 -45.09
CA MET A 1 82.94 17.48 -45.23
C MET A 1 81.98 16.36 -44.78
N ARG A 2 82.20 15.08 -45.10
CA ARG A 2 81.28 13.99 -44.68
C ARG A 2 81.23 13.76 -43.16
N GLU A 3 82.35 13.90 -42.45
CA GLU A 3 82.41 13.68 -41.00
C GLU A 3 81.62 14.74 -40.19
N LEU A 4 81.66 16.00 -40.61
CA LEU A 4 80.88 17.08 -40.00
C LEU A 4 79.36 16.88 -40.19
N HIS A 5 78.93 16.37 -41.35
CA HIS A 5 77.52 16.09 -41.63
C HIS A 5 77.00 14.89 -40.82
N PHE A 6 77.84 13.88 -40.57
CA PHE A 6 77.53 12.73 -39.73
C PHE A 6 77.42 13.11 -38.25
N ALA A 7 78.35 13.92 -37.73
CA ALA A 7 78.30 14.41 -36.36
C ALA A 7 77.03 15.23 -36.09
N HIS A 8 76.67 16.15 -36.99
CA HIS A 8 75.46 16.95 -36.85
C HIS A 8 74.16 16.13 -36.93
N HIS A 9 74.12 15.09 -37.78
CA HIS A 9 73.00 14.14 -37.81
C HIS A 9 72.91 13.27 -36.53
N SER A 10 74.05 12.96 -35.92
CA SER A 10 74.11 12.20 -34.67
C SER A 10 73.60 13.04 -33.49
N ASP A 11 74.03 14.29 -33.37
CA ASP A 11 73.59 15.19 -32.28
C ASP A 11 72.09 15.48 -32.37
N THR A 12 71.58 15.77 -33.57
CA THR A 12 70.14 16.01 -33.78
C THR A 12 69.26 14.78 -33.57
N PHE A 13 69.81 13.57 -33.63
CA PHE A 13 69.11 12.33 -33.29
C PHE A 13 69.06 12.11 -31.78
N LEU A 14 70.16 12.37 -31.08
CA LEU A 14 70.23 12.29 -29.61
C LEU A 14 69.28 13.29 -28.95
N ASP A 15 69.22 14.53 -29.44
CA ASP A 15 68.29 15.56 -28.93
C ASP A 15 66.81 15.11 -29.04
N LYS A 16 66.45 14.40 -30.12
CA LYS A 16 65.10 13.85 -30.32
C LYS A 16 64.81 12.70 -29.36
N LEU A 17 65.80 11.85 -29.08
CA LEU A 17 65.66 10.79 -28.09
C LEU A 17 65.47 11.34 -26.68
N ASP A 18 66.21 12.39 -26.33
CA ASP A 18 66.06 13.07 -25.03
C ASP A 18 64.68 13.71 -24.88
N LEU A 19 64.16 14.34 -25.95
CA LEU A 19 62.81 14.88 -25.95
C LEU A 19 61.74 13.81 -25.73
N ILE A 20 61.88 12.65 -26.41
CA ILE A 20 60.96 11.51 -26.23
C ILE A 20 61.06 10.95 -24.81
N LEU A 21 62.27 10.83 -24.27
CA LEU A 21 62.48 10.36 -22.90
C LEU A 21 61.82 11.30 -21.88
N GLN A 22 61.93 12.61 -22.08
CA GLN A 22 61.26 13.60 -21.24
C GLN A 22 59.74 13.47 -21.32
N GLU A 23 59.17 13.33 -22.52
CA GLU A 23 57.72 13.16 -22.70
C GLU A 23 57.20 11.86 -22.04
N ILE A 24 57.97 10.78 -22.10
CA ILE A 24 57.66 9.51 -21.41
C ILE A 24 57.69 9.70 -19.90
N GLN A 25 58.69 10.41 -19.37
CA GLN A 25 58.79 10.69 -17.93
C GLN A 25 57.62 11.57 -17.45
N ASP A 26 57.29 12.61 -18.21
CA ASP A 26 56.16 13.49 -17.90
C ASP A 26 54.83 12.71 -17.93
N SER A 27 54.64 11.86 -18.96
CA SER A 27 53.47 10.99 -19.06
C SER A 27 53.38 10.02 -17.89
N ARG A 28 54.50 9.43 -17.47
CA ARG A 28 54.56 8.52 -16.32
C ARG A 28 54.14 9.23 -15.03
N THR A 29 54.69 10.41 -14.75
CA THR A 29 54.33 11.17 -13.53
C THR A 29 52.84 11.57 -13.54
N ALA A 30 52.30 11.93 -14.70
CA ALA A 30 50.88 12.24 -14.85
C ALA A 30 49.99 11.01 -14.58
N ILE A 31 50.38 9.83 -15.07
CA ILE A 31 49.69 8.56 -14.80
C ILE A 31 49.75 8.21 -13.32
N GLU A 32 50.92 8.28 -12.69
CA GLU A 32 51.10 8.00 -11.26
C GLU A 32 50.20 8.90 -10.39
N LYS A 33 50.12 10.19 -10.72
CA LYS A 33 49.22 11.13 -10.04
C LYS A 33 47.74 10.76 -10.19
N ARG A 34 47.32 10.39 -11.41
CA ARG A 34 45.93 9.96 -11.67
C ARG A 34 45.60 8.65 -10.95
N LEU A 35 46.52 7.69 -10.91
CA LEU A 35 46.36 6.44 -10.17
C LEU A 35 46.22 6.70 -8.66
N GLY A 36 47.01 7.62 -8.11
CA GLY A 36 46.87 8.05 -6.72
C GLY A 36 45.47 8.60 -6.42
N ALA A 37 44.99 9.52 -7.27
CA ALA A 37 43.65 10.08 -7.12
C ALA A 37 42.54 9.03 -7.24
N ILE A 38 42.65 8.10 -8.18
CA ILE A 38 41.70 6.99 -8.34
C ILE A 38 41.70 6.11 -7.09
N THR A 39 42.87 5.79 -6.54
CA THR A 39 43.00 4.97 -5.33
C THR A 39 42.31 5.62 -4.13
N THR A 40 42.51 6.92 -3.94
CA THR A 40 41.82 7.70 -2.89
C THR A 40 40.31 7.69 -3.09
N ASN A 41 39.83 7.95 -4.32
CA ASN A 41 38.40 7.95 -4.62
C ASN A 41 37.75 6.59 -4.39
N ILE A 42 38.43 5.50 -4.77
CA ILE A 42 37.95 4.13 -4.52
C ILE A 42 37.85 3.86 -3.02
N SER A 43 38.84 4.29 -2.23
CA SER A 43 38.79 4.15 -0.77
C SER A 43 37.59 4.90 -0.17
N PHE A 44 37.37 6.15 -0.59
CA PHE A 44 36.26 6.96 -0.13
C PHE A 44 34.91 6.33 -0.48
N LEU A 45 34.74 5.89 -1.72
CA LEU A 45 33.51 5.22 -2.17
C LEU A 45 33.25 3.93 -1.40
N LYS A 46 34.30 3.15 -1.12
CA LYS A 46 34.18 1.94 -0.29
C LYS A 46 33.67 2.27 1.11
N ASP A 47 34.26 3.27 1.76
CA ASP A 47 33.86 3.67 3.11
C ASP A 47 32.41 4.17 3.16
N ASP A 48 32.01 4.96 2.17
CA ASP A 48 30.64 5.46 2.07
C ASP A 48 29.63 4.35 1.77
N GLN A 49 29.99 3.38 0.92
CA GLN A 49 29.18 2.18 0.70
C GLN A 49 29.04 1.35 1.96
N CYS A 50 30.11 1.14 2.73
CA CYS A 50 30.05 0.44 4.02
C CYS A 50 29.08 1.14 4.98
N LYS A 51 29.19 2.46 5.15
CA LYS A 51 28.28 3.24 5.99
C LYS A 51 26.82 3.14 5.51
N LEU A 52 26.60 3.16 4.20
CA LEU A 52 25.24 3.02 3.64
C LEU A 52 24.65 1.65 3.95
N VAL A 53 25.44 0.59 3.74
CA VAL A 53 25.03 -0.79 4.04
C VAL A 53 24.69 -0.94 5.52
N ASP A 54 25.49 -0.38 6.42
CA ASP A 54 25.23 -0.46 7.87
C ASP A 54 23.95 0.29 8.26
N ARG A 55 23.71 1.48 7.68
CA ARG A 55 22.45 2.20 7.89
C ARG A 55 21.25 1.39 7.41
N VAL A 56 21.31 0.85 6.20
CA VAL A 56 20.22 0.03 5.63
C VAL A 56 19.93 -1.18 6.51
N LYS A 57 20.98 -1.89 6.96
CA LYS A 57 20.84 -3.02 7.89
C LYS A 57 20.17 -2.59 9.19
N MET A 58 20.61 -1.50 9.80
CA MET A 58 20.02 -0.99 11.04
C MET A 58 18.53 -0.67 10.84
N THR A 59 18.17 0.07 9.79
CA THR A 59 16.76 0.38 9.50
C THR A 59 15.93 -0.87 9.23
N LEU A 60 16.50 -1.89 8.58
CA LEU A 60 15.79 -3.14 8.34
C LEU A 60 15.57 -3.91 9.65
N SER A 61 16.58 -3.96 10.52
CA SER A 61 16.47 -4.60 11.84
C SER A 61 15.45 -3.91 12.74
N THR A 62 15.27 -2.60 12.64
CA THR A 62 14.26 -1.88 13.43
C THR A 62 12.85 -1.99 12.85
N LEU A 63 12.71 -1.99 11.53
CA LEU A 63 11.40 -2.02 10.87
C LEU A 63 10.81 -3.43 10.73
N SER A 64 11.65 -4.45 10.55
CA SER A 64 11.22 -5.84 10.31
C SER A 64 10.33 -6.40 11.43
N PRO A 65 10.66 -6.25 12.74
CA PRO A 65 9.81 -6.72 13.82
C PRO A 65 8.43 -6.03 13.85
N GLY A 66 8.41 -4.71 13.65
CA GLY A 66 7.16 -3.94 13.63
C GLY A 66 6.25 -4.29 12.45
N HIS A 67 6.83 -4.70 11.31
CA HIS A 67 6.04 -5.22 10.19
C HIS A 67 5.39 -6.57 10.53
N GLY A 68 6.14 -7.48 11.14
CA GLY A 68 5.62 -8.78 11.59
C GLY A 68 4.48 -8.63 12.60
N GLU A 69 4.66 -7.74 13.59
CA GLU A 69 3.63 -7.44 14.60
C GLU A 69 2.36 -6.85 13.97
N ARG A 70 2.49 -5.84 13.09
CA ARG A 70 1.34 -5.25 12.40
C ARG A 70 0.63 -6.27 11.51
N SER A 71 1.37 -7.13 10.82
CA SER A 71 0.79 -8.21 10.01
C SER A 71 -0.03 -9.16 10.87
N ALA A 72 0.48 -9.54 12.06
CA ALA A 72 -0.26 -10.35 13.01
C ALA A 72 -1.51 -9.63 13.56
N GLN A 73 -1.42 -8.33 13.87
CA GLN A 73 -2.58 -7.54 14.31
C GLN A 73 -3.66 -7.43 13.22
N ILE A 74 -3.26 -7.22 11.97
CA ILE A 74 -4.19 -7.21 10.83
C ILE A 74 -4.89 -8.57 10.71
N ALA A 75 -4.16 -9.67 10.79
CA ALA A 75 -4.74 -11.01 10.75
C ALA A 75 -5.72 -11.25 11.92
N GLN A 76 -5.38 -10.80 13.12
CA GLN A 76 -6.25 -10.90 14.29
C GLN A 76 -7.53 -10.06 14.17
N LEU A 77 -7.48 -8.91 13.50
CA LEU A 77 -8.65 -8.05 13.28
C LEU A 77 -9.50 -8.51 12.08
N GLN A 78 -8.91 -9.14 11.08
CA GLN A 78 -9.63 -9.67 9.93
C GLN A 78 -10.60 -10.80 10.34
N GLN A 79 -10.16 -11.69 11.22
CA GLN A 79 -10.96 -12.82 11.69
C GLN A 79 -12.33 -12.41 12.30
N PRO A 80 -12.42 -11.49 13.27
CA PRO A 80 -13.70 -11.06 13.81
C PRO A 80 -14.52 -10.23 12.81
N VAL A 81 -13.89 -9.51 11.88
CA VAL A 81 -14.62 -8.80 10.81
C VAL A 81 -15.35 -9.82 9.93
N ASP A 82 -14.64 -10.84 9.45
CA ASP A 82 -15.22 -11.89 8.62
C ASP A 82 -16.31 -12.66 9.39
N GLN A 83 -16.10 -12.93 10.68
CA GLN A 83 -17.09 -13.60 11.53
C GLN A 83 -18.35 -12.79 11.81
N LEU A 84 -18.26 -11.45 11.80
CA LEU A 84 -19.38 -10.56 12.12
C LEU A 84 -20.13 -10.08 10.88
N GLN A 85 -19.54 -10.24 9.70
CA GLN A 85 -20.14 -9.80 8.44
C GLN A 85 -21.46 -10.53 8.15
N ASP A 86 -21.43 -11.86 8.04
CA ASP A 86 -22.65 -12.63 7.73
C ASP A 86 -23.74 -12.51 8.81
N PRO A 87 -23.42 -12.55 10.13
CA PRO A 87 -24.43 -12.34 11.17
C PRO A 87 -25.03 -10.93 11.18
N ALA A 88 -24.28 -9.91 10.76
CA ALA A 88 -24.80 -8.55 10.64
C ALA A 88 -25.79 -8.46 9.47
N GLU A 89 -25.44 -9.03 8.33
CA GLU A 89 -26.29 -9.08 7.13
C GLU A 89 -27.58 -9.87 7.41
N ASP A 90 -27.49 -11.05 8.03
CA ASP A 90 -28.67 -11.86 8.40
C ASP A 90 -29.57 -11.14 9.43
N LYS A 91 -28.99 -10.38 10.37
CA LYS A 91 -29.79 -9.55 11.30
C LYS A 91 -30.52 -8.42 10.58
N GLU A 92 -29.88 -7.76 9.62
CA GLU A 92 -30.52 -6.72 8.80
C GLU A 92 -31.65 -7.32 7.96
N GLU A 93 -31.40 -8.45 7.28
CA GLU A 93 -32.41 -9.14 6.46
C GLU A 93 -33.61 -9.56 7.32
N ARG A 94 -33.38 -10.18 8.49
CA ARG A 94 -34.47 -10.56 9.40
C ARG A 94 -35.25 -9.38 9.93
N ALA A 95 -34.59 -8.26 10.24
CA ALA A 95 -35.24 -7.04 10.70
C ALA A 95 -36.11 -6.39 9.60
N CYS A 96 -35.71 -6.51 8.34
CA CYS A 96 -36.42 -5.93 7.21
C CYS A 96 -37.49 -6.86 6.59
N LYS A 97 -37.48 -8.16 6.90
CA LYS A 97 -38.36 -9.17 6.28
C LYS A 97 -39.86 -8.88 6.42
N SER A 98 -40.27 -8.22 7.50
CA SER A 98 -41.68 -7.82 7.74
C SER A 98 -41.99 -6.38 7.34
N ASN A 99 -40.99 -5.63 6.86
CA ASN A 99 -41.14 -4.22 6.56
C ASN A 99 -41.46 -4.03 5.09
N VAL A 100 -42.50 -3.25 4.79
CA VAL A 100 -42.86 -2.87 3.42
C VAL A 100 -42.42 -1.43 3.21
N ARG A 101 -41.66 -1.18 2.13
CA ARG A 101 -41.33 0.18 1.70
C ARG A 101 -42.38 0.65 0.69
N ILE A 102 -43.14 1.68 1.05
CA ILE A 102 -44.01 2.40 0.13
C ILE A 102 -43.19 3.53 -0.47
N VAL A 103 -42.92 3.45 -1.77
CA VAL A 103 -42.15 4.46 -2.50
C VAL A 103 -43.15 5.29 -3.34
N TRP A 104 -42.82 6.57 -3.61
CA TRP A 104 -43.66 7.50 -4.38
C TRP A 104 -44.92 8.01 -3.68
N LEU A 105 -44.96 7.95 -2.35
CA LEU A 105 -45.99 8.62 -1.57
C LEU A 105 -45.61 10.11 -1.42
N LEU A 106 -46.49 11.02 -1.85
CA LEU A 106 -46.28 12.45 -1.65
C LEU A 106 -46.40 12.80 -0.17
N GLU A 107 -45.51 13.67 0.32
CA GLU A 107 -45.51 14.12 1.72
C GLU A 107 -46.86 14.75 2.10
N GLY A 108 -47.38 14.37 3.27
CA GLY A 108 -48.64 14.91 3.80
C GLY A 108 -49.91 14.22 3.30
N MET A 109 -49.85 13.28 2.35
CA MET A 109 -51.04 12.51 1.91
C MET A 109 -51.68 11.68 3.02
N GLU A 110 -50.91 11.31 4.03
CA GLU A 110 -51.32 10.52 5.19
C GLU A 110 -52.27 11.29 6.13
N GLY A 111 -52.27 12.62 6.02
CA GLY A 111 -52.95 13.50 6.97
C GLY A 111 -52.46 13.29 8.40
N SER A 112 -53.37 13.37 9.37
CA SER A 112 -53.04 13.24 10.80
C SER A 112 -52.91 11.80 11.30
N ASN A 113 -53.23 10.78 10.48
CA ASN A 113 -53.21 9.37 10.89
C ASN A 113 -52.75 8.43 9.77
N ALA A 114 -51.43 8.24 9.69
CA ALA A 114 -50.75 7.33 8.77
C ALA A 114 -51.30 5.89 8.80
N THR A 115 -51.62 5.38 9.99
CA THR A 115 -52.10 3.98 10.14
C THR A 115 -53.44 3.77 9.46
N GLN A 116 -54.35 4.73 9.61
CA GLN A 116 -55.67 4.65 8.97
C GLN A 116 -55.55 4.83 7.46
N TYR A 117 -54.72 5.79 7.02
CA TYR A 117 -54.43 5.98 5.60
C TYR A 117 -53.91 4.71 4.93
N VAL A 118 -52.92 4.04 5.52
CA VAL A 118 -52.35 2.80 4.97
C VAL A 118 -53.40 1.69 4.92
N LYS A 119 -54.27 1.55 5.93
CA LYS A 119 -55.37 0.55 5.90
C LYS A 119 -56.31 0.78 4.74
N ASP A 120 -56.78 2.01 4.56
CA ASP A 120 -57.74 2.35 3.52
C ASP A 120 -57.11 2.29 2.12
N TRP A 121 -55.84 2.67 2.01
CA TRP A 121 -55.04 2.49 0.80
C TRP A 121 -54.86 0.99 0.46
N LEU A 122 -54.49 0.17 1.43
CA LEU A 122 -54.27 -1.27 1.23
C LEU A 122 -55.56 -1.99 0.83
N CYS A 123 -56.70 -1.62 1.43
CA CYS A 123 -58.02 -2.13 1.03
C CYS A 123 -58.36 -1.78 -0.42
N ARG A 124 -58.01 -0.58 -0.89
CA ARG A 124 -58.21 -0.15 -2.28
C ARG A 124 -57.30 -0.88 -3.26
N VAL A 125 -56.02 -1.04 -2.92
CA VAL A 125 -55.00 -1.61 -3.82
C VAL A 125 -55.09 -3.12 -3.93
N VAL A 126 -55.34 -3.83 -2.82
CA VAL A 126 -55.34 -5.30 -2.81
C VAL A 126 -56.72 -5.88 -3.20
N ALA A 127 -57.71 -5.03 -3.51
CA ALA A 127 -59.08 -5.43 -3.84
C ALA A 127 -59.63 -6.48 -2.86
N LEU A 128 -59.38 -6.30 -1.56
CA LEU A 128 -59.95 -7.16 -0.51
C LEU A 128 -61.45 -6.85 -0.41
N THR A 129 -62.23 -7.52 -1.25
CA THR A 129 -63.69 -7.48 -1.21
C THR A 129 -64.17 -8.22 0.04
N GLY A 130 -64.28 -7.49 1.14
CA GLY A 130 -64.68 -8.00 2.45
C GLY A 130 -63.63 -7.64 3.49
N GLY A 131 -63.99 -6.75 4.43
CA GLY A 131 -63.07 -6.15 5.39
C GLY A 131 -62.09 -7.14 6.03
N LEU A 132 -60.85 -6.66 6.23
CA LEU A 132 -59.78 -7.42 6.88
C LEU A 132 -60.32 -8.09 8.15
N PRO A 133 -60.27 -9.43 8.26
CA PRO A 133 -60.68 -10.10 9.48
C PRO A 133 -59.81 -9.57 10.62
N SER A 134 -60.45 -8.96 11.62
CA SER A 134 -59.84 -8.50 12.87
C SER A 134 -59.43 -9.71 13.71
N LYS A 135 -58.50 -10.53 13.20
CA LYS A 135 -57.76 -11.48 14.02
C LYS A 135 -56.64 -10.67 14.64
N ARG A 136 -56.76 -10.39 15.94
CA ARG A 136 -55.62 -10.01 16.77
C ARG A 136 -54.51 -11.01 16.47
N LEU A 137 -53.45 -10.54 15.81
CA LEU A 137 -52.18 -11.25 15.77
C LEU A 137 -51.71 -11.28 17.23
N ARG A 138 -52.07 -12.35 17.94
CA ARG A 138 -51.48 -12.69 19.23
C ARG A 138 -49.99 -12.82 18.93
N GLY A 139 -49.21 -11.85 19.40
CA GLY A 139 -47.77 -11.98 19.47
C GLY A 139 -47.48 -13.28 20.19
N SER A 140 -46.92 -14.24 19.46
CA SER A 140 -46.21 -15.36 20.05
C SER A 140 -44.97 -14.76 20.68
N THR A 141 -45.10 -14.27 21.92
CA THR A 141 -43.97 -14.03 22.81
C THR A 141 -43.38 -15.38 23.17
N ARG A 142 -42.62 -15.99 22.26
CA ARG A 142 -41.55 -16.90 22.65
C ARG A 142 -40.30 -16.06 22.78
N SER A 143 -40.00 -15.68 24.02
CA SER A 143 -38.68 -15.15 24.37
C SER A 143 -37.63 -16.21 24.04
N PRO A 144 -36.43 -15.87 23.54
CA PRO A 144 -35.38 -16.85 23.27
C PRO A 144 -34.65 -17.38 24.53
N LEU A 145 -35.18 -17.18 25.74
CA LEU A 145 -34.42 -17.41 26.98
C LEU A 145 -34.87 -18.62 27.82
N GLU A 146 -35.77 -19.49 27.34
CA GLU A 146 -36.25 -20.65 28.13
C GLU A 146 -35.62 -22.01 27.75
N ASN A 147 -34.53 -22.05 26.96
CA ASN A 147 -33.86 -23.32 26.60
C ASN A 147 -32.46 -23.49 27.23
N LEU A 148 -32.19 -22.83 28.35
CA LEU A 148 -31.08 -23.19 29.24
C LEU A 148 -31.71 -23.64 30.56
N TYR A 149 -31.38 -24.86 30.98
CA TYR A 149 -31.98 -25.67 32.06
C TYR A 149 -33.10 -26.63 31.64
N LEU A 150 -32.69 -27.72 30.96
CA LEU A 150 -32.94 -29.10 31.41
C LEU A 150 -31.88 -30.02 30.78
#